data_AF-A0A9W9IEK7-F1
#
_entry.id   AF-A0A9W9IEK7-F1
#
_cell.length_a   1.000
_cell.length_b   1.000
_cell.length_c   1.000
_cell.angle_alpha   90.00
_cell.angle_beta   90.00
_cell.angle_gamma   90.00
#
_symmetry.space_group_name_H-M   'P 1'
#
loop_
_entity.id
_entity.type
_entity.pdbx_description
1 polymer ?
#
loop_
_entity_poly.entity_id
_entity_poly.type
_entity_poly.pdbx_seq_one_letter_code
_entity_poly.pdbx_strand_id
1 'polypeptide(L)'
;MGLLEIPGPRDVAVEEYGERQQSNVTDDNLKAAFRQACNVTLEDGLDLKQVYKDQDPEFFIGKGIKKDIARRFVEDIPGLVQNVKKATHIYE
;
A
#
# COMPACT_ATOMS: atom_id res chain seq x y z
N MET A 1 7.24 4.50 -18.29
CA MET A 1 6.87 4.32 -16.87
C MET A 1 8.12 3.89 -16.13
N GLY A 2 8.51 4.61 -15.08
CA GLY A 2 9.68 4.24 -14.27
C GLY A 2 9.39 2.99 -13.45
N LEU A 3 10.39 2.12 -13.31
CA LEU A 3 10.30 0.94 -12.45
C LEU A 3 10.19 1.41 -11.00
N LEU A 4 9.09 1.09 -10.32
CA LEU A 4 8.96 1.36 -8.90
C LEU A 4 9.79 0.34 -8.13
N GLU A 5 10.95 0.76 -7.65
CA GLU A 5 11.79 -0.09 -6.80
C GLU A 5 11.31 -0.05 -5.36
N ILE A 6 10.64 -1.13 -4.97
CA ILE A 6 10.21 -1.38 -3.59
C ILE A 6 11.22 -2.35 -2.98
N PRO A 7 12.02 -1.91 -1.99
CA PRO A 7 13.00 -2.74 -1.33
C PRO A 7 12.33 -3.73 -0.36
N GLY A 8 13.08 -4.78 0.00
CA GLY A 8 12.65 -5.78 0.98
C GLY A 8 11.77 -6.90 0.40
N PRO A 9 11.38 -7.88 1.24
CA PRO A 9 10.41 -8.92 0.89
C PRO A 9 9.05 -8.31 0.52
N ARG A 10 8.34 -8.95 -0.41
CA ARG A 10 7.10 -8.40 -1.01
C ARG A 10 5.96 -8.31 0.00
N ASP A 11 5.81 -9.35 0.82
CA ASP A 11 4.86 -9.45 1.91
C ASP A 11 5.12 -8.39 2.98
N VAL A 12 6.37 -8.27 3.44
CA VAL A 12 6.79 -7.25 4.41
C VAL A 12 6.53 -5.84 3.88
N ALA A 13 6.82 -5.59 2.60
CA ALA A 13 6.56 -4.28 2.00
C ALA A 13 5.06 -3.90 1.99
N VAL A 14 4.17 -4.88 1.82
CA VAL A 14 2.70 -4.66 1.90
C VAL A 14 2.27 -4.34 3.34
N GLU A 15 2.87 -5.00 4.33
CA GLU A 15 2.63 -4.73 5.76
C GLU A 15 3.07 -3.31 6.13
N GLU A 16 4.31 -2.93 5.84
CA GLU A 16 4.86 -1.60 6.11
C GLU A 16 4.06 -0.48 5.42
N TYR A 17 3.62 -0.73 4.19
CA TYR A 17 2.74 0.19 3.47
C TYR A 17 1.39 0.36 4.16
N GLY A 18 0.81 -0.74 4.65
CA GLY A 18 -0.43 -0.73 5.42
C GLY A 18 -0.33 0.06 6.72
N GLU A 19 0.77 -0.10 7.46
CA GLU A 19 1.02 0.66 8.69
C GLU A 19 1.14 2.16 8.42
N ARG A 20 1.81 2.52 7.33
CA ARG A 20 1.90 3.91 6.89
C ARG A 20 0.53 4.49 6.53
N GLN A 21 -0.27 3.76 5.75
CA GLN A 21 -1.62 4.21 5.39
C GLN A 21 -2.48 4.44 6.64
N GLN A 22 -2.43 3.52 7.60
CA GLN A 22 -3.11 3.66 8.89
C GLN A 22 -2.61 4.88 9.70
N SER A 23 -1.32 5.23 9.60
CA SER A 23 -0.76 6.38 10.31
C SER A 23 -1.21 7.74 9.74
N ASN A 24 -1.72 7.77 8.51
CA ASN A 24 -2.26 8.97 7.87
C ASN A 24 -3.72 9.27 8.27
N VAL A 25 -4.37 8.40 9.05
CA VAL A 25 -5.77 8.54 9.45
C VAL A 25 -5.94 8.33 10.96
N THR A 26 -6.85 9.09 11.57
CA THR A 26 -7.17 8.94 13.00
C THR A 26 -8.40 8.08 13.26
N ASP A 27 -9.31 7.98 12.29
CA ASP A 27 -10.54 7.18 12.38
C ASP A 27 -10.24 5.68 12.27
N ASP A 28 -10.70 4.90 13.25
CA ASP A 28 -10.39 3.48 13.34
C ASP A 28 -11.08 2.63 12.26
N ASN A 29 -12.22 3.07 11.72
CA ASN A 29 -12.86 2.39 10.60
C ASN A 29 -12.05 2.57 9.31
N LEU A 30 -11.44 3.75 9.11
CA LEU A 30 -10.54 3.99 7.99
C LEU A 30 -9.24 3.17 8.14
N LYS A 31 -8.67 3.09 9.34
CA LYS A 31 -7.51 2.21 9.60
C LYS A 31 -7.83 0.75 9.30
N ALA A 32 -8.98 0.26 9.77
CA ALA A 32 -9.44 -1.09 9.50
C ALA A 32 -9.62 -1.35 8.00
N ALA A 33 -10.15 -0.38 7.24
CA ALA A 33 -10.28 -0.50 5.79
C ALA A 33 -8.92 -0.59 5.08
N PHE A 34 -7.91 0.18 5.50
CA PHE A 34 -6.55 0.06 4.96
C PHE A 34 -5.91 -1.29 5.31
N ARG A 35 -6.07 -1.76 6.56
CA ARG A 35 -5.61 -3.10 6.96
C ARG A 35 -6.27 -4.19 6.10
N GLN A 36 -7.57 -4.07 5.83
CA GLN A 36 -8.28 -5.02 4.99
C GLN A 36 -7.76 -4.99 3.54
N ALA A 37 -7.43 -3.83 2.98
CA ALA A 37 -6.84 -3.74 1.64
C ALA A 37 -5.46 -4.43 1.56
N CYS A 38 -4.63 -4.31 2.62
CA CYS A 38 -3.38 -5.07 2.73
C CYS A 38 -3.63 -6.58 2.81
N ASN A 39 -4.59 -7.02 3.63
CA ASN A 39 -4.94 -8.43 3.73
C ASN A 39 -5.40 -9.00 2.37
N VAL A 40 -6.29 -8.29 1.66
CA VAL A 40 -6.73 -8.68 0.31
C VAL A 40 -5.56 -8.80 -0.65
N THR A 41 -4.60 -7.86 -0.57
CA THR A 41 -3.39 -7.89 -1.41
C THR A 41 -2.58 -9.16 -1.14
N LEU A 42 -2.33 -9.49 0.13
CA LEU A 42 -1.58 -10.69 0.53
C LEU A 42 -2.33 -12.00 0.21
N GLU A 43 -3.64 -12.04 0.48
CA GLU A 43 -4.49 -13.21 0.26
C GLU A 43 -4.59 -13.58 -1.22
N ASP A 44 -4.67 -12.60 -2.11
CA ASP A 44 -4.67 -12.82 -3.57
C ASP A 44 -3.24 -12.96 -4.14
N GLY A 45 -2.20 -12.99 -3.29
CA GLY A 45 -0.81 -13.20 -3.69
C GLY A 45 -0.20 -12.04 -4.48
N LEU A 46 -0.77 -10.84 -4.35
CA LEU A 46 -0.30 -9.63 -5.01
C LEU A 46 0.82 -8.96 -4.22
N ASP A 47 1.69 -8.25 -4.94
CA ASP A 47 2.64 -7.33 -4.35
C ASP A 47 2.38 -5.88 -4.76
N LEU A 48 2.99 -4.92 -4.05
CA LEU A 48 2.80 -3.50 -4.32
C LEU A 48 3.28 -3.07 -5.72
N LYS A 49 4.22 -3.79 -6.35
CA LYS A 49 4.65 -3.49 -7.73
C LYS A 49 3.56 -3.88 -8.72
N GLN A 50 2.88 -5.00 -8.50
CA GLN A 50 1.72 -5.43 -9.31
C GLN A 50 0.53 -4.50 -9.10
N VAL A 51 0.16 -4.18 -7.86
CA VAL A 51 -0.91 -3.22 -7.57
C VAL A 51 -0.62 -1.85 -8.20
N TYR A 52 0.62 -1.38 -8.09
CA TYR A 52 1.05 -0.13 -8.73
C TYR A 52 0.98 -0.19 -10.26
N LYS A 53 1.31 -1.34 -10.87
CA LYS A 53 1.30 -1.52 -12.32
C LYS A 53 -0.13 -1.53 -12.86
N ASP A 54 -1.02 -2.24 -12.18
CA ASP A 54 -2.38 -2.48 -12.67
C ASP A 54 -3.28 -1.26 -12.43
N GLN A 55 -2.95 -0.41 -11.44
CA GLN A 55 -3.70 0.81 -11.09
C GLN A 55 -5.22 0.56 -11.01
N ASP A 56 -5.62 -0.58 -10.45
CA ASP A 56 -7.02 -1.03 -10.46
C ASP A 56 -7.67 -0.91 -9.06
N PRO A 57 -8.30 0.23 -8.73
CA PRO A 57 -9.07 0.35 -7.50
C PRO A 57 -10.39 -0.46 -7.54
N GLU A 58 -10.91 -0.81 -8.71
CA GLU A 58 -12.18 -1.55 -8.82
C GLU A 58 -12.02 -3.00 -8.33
N PHE A 59 -10.84 -3.59 -8.47
CA PHE A 59 -10.49 -4.86 -7.82
C PHE A 59 -10.76 -4.84 -6.31
N PHE A 60 -10.27 -3.81 -5.61
CA PHE A 60 -10.46 -3.68 -4.16
C PHE A 60 -11.91 -3.34 -3.79
N ILE A 61 -12.58 -2.54 -4.61
CA ILE A 61 -14.03 -2.25 -4.44
C ILE A 61 -14.84 -3.54 -4.54
N GLY A 62 -14.54 -4.40 -5.52
CA GLY A 62 -15.15 -5.72 -5.67
C GLY A 62 -14.94 -6.65 -4.47
N LYS A 63 -13.87 -6.42 -3.69
CA LYS A 63 -13.57 -7.13 -2.43
C LYS A 63 -14.19 -6.45 -1.19
N GLY A 64 -15.03 -5.44 -1.38
CA GLY A 64 -15.75 -4.75 -0.32
C GLY A 64 -15.02 -3.57 0.32
N ILE A 65 -13.88 -3.14 -0.24
CA ILE A 65 -13.17 -1.94 0.23
C ILE A 65 -13.93 -0.69 -0.22
N LYS A 66 -14.05 0.30 0.67
CA LYS A 66 -14.71 1.58 0.34
C LYS A 66 -13.99 2.26 -0.84
N LYS A 67 -14.76 2.77 -1.79
CA LYS A 67 -14.27 3.38 -3.05
C LYS A 67 -13.08 4.33 -2.89
N ASP A 68 -13.18 5.30 -1.99
CA ASP A 68 -12.09 6.28 -1.84
C ASP A 68 -10.86 5.73 -1.12
N ILE A 69 -11.03 4.69 -0.28
CA ILE A 69 -9.91 3.94 0.32
C ILE A 69 -9.21 3.12 -0.75
N ALA A 70 -9.96 2.39 -1.58
CA ALA A 70 -9.42 1.61 -2.70
C ALA A 70 -8.63 2.50 -3.66
N ARG A 71 -9.19 3.64 -4.05
CA ARG A 71 -8.49 4.62 -4.91
C ARG A 71 -7.20 5.10 -4.26
N ARG A 72 -7.26 5.56 -3.01
CA ARG A 72 -6.09 6.06 -2.28
C ARG A 72 -5.01 5.00 -2.12
N PHE A 73 -5.41 3.77 -1.81
CA PHE A 73 -4.50 2.65 -1.59
C PHE A 73 -3.64 2.34 -2.82
N VAL A 74 -4.18 2.53 -4.03
CA VAL A 74 -3.44 2.28 -5.27
C VAL A 74 -2.60 3.51 -5.67
N GLU A 75 -3.14 4.72 -5.50
CA GLU A 75 -2.51 5.98 -5.88
C GLU A 75 -1.28 6.35 -5.02
N ASP A 76 -1.27 5.98 -3.74
CA ASP A 76 -0.22 6.40 -2.78
C ASP A 76 1.04 5.51 -2.79
N ILE A 77 1.02 4.39 -3.51
CA ILE A 77 2.14 3.42 -3.56
C ILE A 77 3.48 4.08 -3.97
N PRO A 78 3.55 5.01 -4.95
CA PRO A 78 4.79 5.74 -5.28
C PRO A 78 5.40 6.49 -4.09
N GLY A 79 4.56 6.92 -3.14
CA GLY A 79 4.99 7.60 -1.94
C GLY A 79 5.87 6.73 -1.03
N LEU A 80 5.77 5.40 -1.11
CA LEU A 80 6.55 4.44 -0.31
C LEU A 80 8.06 4.60 -0.53
N VAL A 81 8.49 4.72 -1.79
CA VAL A 81 9.90 4.74 -2.19
C VAL A 81 10.64 5.99 -1.70
N GLN A 82 9.94 7.11 -1.51
CA GLN A 82 10.55 8.34 -1.02
C GLN A 82 10.90 8.29 0.48
N ASN A 83 10.20 7.48 1.27
CA ASN A 83 10.43 7.39 2.71
C ASN A 83 11.47 6.32 3.07
N VAL A 84 11.56 5.22 2.32
CA VAL A 84 12.64 4.23 2.55
C VAL A 84 14.02 4.84 2.29
N LYS A 85 14.15 5.67 1.23
CA LYS A 85 15.40 6.41 0.94
C LYS A 85 15.81 7.36 2.06
N LYS A 86 14.85 7.90 2.83
CA LYS A 86 15.14 8.73 4.01
C LYS A 86 15.60 7.87 5.17
N ALA A 87 14.94 6.76 5.45
CA ALA A 87 15.32 5.83 6.53
C ALA A 87 16.74 5.27 6.36
N THR A 88 17.17 5.01 5.10
CA THR A 88 18.54 4.58 4.80
C THR A 88 19.60 5.67 4.98
N HIS A 89 19.23 6.95 5.04
CA HIS A 89 20.16 8.07 5.19
C HIS A 89 20.26 8.61 6.64
N ILE A 90 19.59 7.98 7.62
CA ILE A 90 19.70 8.33 9.05
C ILE A 90 20.77 7.47 9.77
N TYR A 91 21.51 6.64 9.03
CA TYR A 91 22.63 5.86 9.55
C TYR A 91 23.91 6.13 8.74
N GLU A 92 24.33 7.40 8.66
CA GLU A 92 25.70 7.79 8.30
C GLU A 92 26.23 8.86 9.26
#